data_AF-A0A7C6XL18-F1
#
_entry.id   AF-A0A7C6XL18-F1
#
_cell.length_a   1.000
_cell.length_b   1.000
_cell.length_c   1.000
_cell.angle_alpha   90.00
_cell.angle_beta   90.00
_cell.angle_gamma   90.00
#
_symmetry.space_group_name_H-M   'P 1'
#
loop_
_entity.id
_entity.type
_entity.pdbx_description
1 polymer ?
#
loop_
_entity_poly.entity_id
_entity_poly.type
_entity_poly.pdbx_seq_one_letter_code
_entity_poly.pdbx_strand_id
1 'polypeptide(L)'
;MSQSTLRRLLSTARYEVLPTAGIVERVEEYVAPGREITVTASTGLTLEATLSTAEQLQALGFRAVPHLAARMIHGRPELTEIVDRLAEAAVDRIFVPAGDATPPAGGYVGAHDLLVDLSSMAAPFQHIGVSAYPESHPIIPDDVTVQAMWDKRDYATHLVSNLCFDPAAVASWVARVRARGIELPLVLGIAGKVELAKLARVATKIGVGESTRFLRKNTTTFTRMAKPGGYNPRKFLDKIGP
;
A
#
# COMPACT_ATOMS: atom_id res chain seq x y z
N MET A 1 -21.02 13.71 5.70
CA MET A 1 -19.80 14.44 5.28
C MET A 1 -20.17 15.72 4.52
N SER A 2 -19.45 16.84 4.75
CA SER A 2 -19.66 18.09 3.99
C SER A 2 -19.13 18.01 2.55
N GLN A 3 -19.62 18.89 1.65
CA GLN A 3 -19.12 18.96 0.27
C GLN A 3 -17.64 19.36 0.20
N SER A 4 -17.17 20.22 1.11
CA SER A 4 -15.77 20.65 1.17
C SER A 4 -14.85 19.48 1.56
N THR A 5 -15.24 18.66 2.53
CA THR A 5 -14.51 17.45 2.91
C THR A 5 -14.46 16.45 1.76
N LEU A 6 -15.59 16.21 1.09
CA LEU A 6 -15.63 15.31 -0.07
C LEU A 6 -14.72 15.79 -1.20
N ARG A 7 -14.78 17.08 -1.55
CA ARG A 7 -13.91 17.68 -2.58
C ARG A 7 -12.44 17.51 -2.22
N ARG A 8 -12.07 17.78 -0.96
CA ARG A 8 -10.70 17.58 -0.47
C ARG A 8 -10.26 16.13 -0.65
N LEU A 9 -11.05 15.17 -0.15
CA LEU A 9 -10.74 13.73 -0.27
C LEU A 9 -10.54 13.29 -1.72
N LEU A 10 -11.41 13.72 -2.64
CA LEU A 10 -11.26 13.41 -4.07
C LEU A 10 -10.02 14.07 -4.67
N SER A 11 -9.72 15.32 -4.28
CA SER A 11 -8.56 16.06 -4.77
C SER A 11 -7.22 15.64 -4.15
N THR A 12 -7.22 14.84 -3.08
CA THR A 12 -6.00 14.33 -2.45
C THR A 12 -5.94 12.80 -2.44
N ALA A 13 -6.85 12.14 -3.16
CA ALA A 13 -6.87 10.70 -3.27
C ALA A 13 -5.59 10.20 -3.95
N ARG A 14 -5.05 9.12 -3.40
CA ARG A 14 -3.96 8.33 -3.98
C ARG A 14 -4.56 7.12 -4.67
N TYR A 15 -3.95 6.67 -5.75
CA TYR A 15 -4.37 5.47 -6.45
C TYR A 15 -3.29 4.40 -6.34
N GLU A 16 -3.67 3.17 -6.03
CA GLU A 16 -2.77 2.03 -6.04
C GLU A 16 -3.02 1.19 -7.30
N VAL A 17 -1.94 0.80 -7.98
CA VAL A 17 -1.97 0.02 -9.20
C VAL A 17 -1.04 -1.19 -9.12
N LEU A 18 -1.46 -2.28 -9.78
CA LEU A 18 -0.59 -3.44 -9.99
C LEU A 18 0.23 -3.21 -11.27
N PRO A 19 1.55 -3.52 -11.30
CA PRO A 19 2.41 -3.35 -12.46
C PRO A 19 2.16 -4.44 -13.53
N THR A 20 0.95 -4.48 -14.06
CA THR A 20 0.56 -5.36 -15.17
C THR A 20 0.70 -4.66 -16.52
N ALA A 21 0.87 -5.41 -17.60
CA ALA A 21 0.90 -4.85 -18.95
C ALA A 21 -0.29 -3.91 -19.23
N GLY A 22 0.01 -2.74 -19.82
CA GLY A 22 -0.98 -1.72 -20.15
C GLY A 22 -1.39 -0.81 -18.99
N ILE A 23 -0.77 -0.92 -17.81
CA ILE A 23 -1.21 -0.13 -16.65
C ILE A 23 -0.82 1.34 -16.75
N VAL A 24 0.36 1.64 -17.29
CA VAL A 24 0.89 3.01 -17.40
C VAL A 24 -0.01 3.84 -18.31
N GLU A 25 -0.36 3.29 -19.47
CA GLU A 25 -1.24 3.90 -20.47
C GLU A 25 -2.63 4.16 -19.89
N ARG A 26 -3.15 3.25 -19.06
CA ARG A 26 -4.43 3.47 -18.38
C ARG A 26 -4.34 4.54 -17.30
N VAL A 27 -3.23 4.64 -16.59
CA VAL A 27 -3.06 5.71 -15.60
C VAL A 27 -2.99 7.06 -16.32
N GLU A 28 -2.23 7.15 -17.40
CA GLU A 28 -2.15 8.35 -18.25
C GLU A 28 -3.52 8.74 -18.83
N GLU A 29 -4.31 7.77 -19.31
CA GLU A 29 -5.63 8.02 -19.91
C GLU A 29 -6.67 8.51 -18.88
N TYR A 30 -6.67 7.96 -17.66
CA TYR A 30 -7.79 8.14 -16.71
C TYR A 30 -7.45 8.96 -15.46
N VAL A 31 -6.17 9.21 -15.17
CA VAL A 31 -5.75 9.89 -13.94
C VAL A 31 -5.06 11.20 -14.29
N ALA A 32 -5.49 12.28 -13.63
CA ALA A 32 -4.89 13.60 -13.83
C ALA A 32 -3.38 13.57 -13.48
N PRO A 33 -2.52 14.28 -14.22
CA PRO A 33 -1.11 14.43 -13.87
C PRO A 33 -0.89 15.00 -12.45
N GLY A 34 0.29 14.74 -11.88
CA GLY A 34 0.67 15.18 -10.54
C GLY A 34 -0.03 14.44 -9.39
N ARG A 35 -0.88 13.45 -9.67
CA ARG A 35 -1.46 12.55 -8.65
C ARG A 35 -0.39 11.59 -8.11
N GLU A 36 -0.55 11.21 -6.85
CA GLU A 36 0.26 10.15 -6.24
C GLU A 36 -0.26 8.78 -6.69
N ILE A 37 0.62 8.00 -7.32
CA ILE A 37 0.33 6.66 -7.83
C ILE A 37 1.25 5.66 -7.14
N THR A 38 0.66 4.83 -6.30
CA THR A 38 1.34 3.77 -5.60
C THR A 38 1.43 2.52 -6.49
N VAL A 39 2.61 1.93 -6.62
CA VAL A 39 2.85 0.76 -7.47
C VAL A 39 3.14 -0.46 -6.61
N THR A 40 2.28 -1.47 -6.68
CA THR A 40 2.33 -2.63 -5.79
C THR A 40 3.42 -3.62 -6.17
N ALA A 41 4.22 -4.04 -5.19
CA ALA A 41 5.05 -5.24 -5.27
C ALA A 41 4.25 -6.46 -4.81
N SER A 42 4.17 -7.49 -5.65
CA SER A 42 3.39 -8.71 -5.41
C SER A 42 4.23 -9.92 -5.80
N THR A 43 4.09 -11.04 -5.09
CA THR A 43 4.77 -12.31 -5.40
C THR A 43 4.39 -12.89 -6.77
N GLY A 44 3.25 -12.48 -7.34
CA GLY A 44 2.86 -12.85 -8.70
C GLY A 44 3.51 -12.01 -9.80
N LEU A 45 4.26 -10.97 -9.43
CA LEU A 45 4.97 -10.06 -10.32
C LEU A 45 6.42 -9.89 -9.82
N THR A 46 7.29 -9.31 -10.64
CA THR A 46 8.67 -9.04 -10.22
C THR A 46 8.77 -7.70 -9.52
N LEU A 47 9.77 -7.55 -8.63
CA LEU A 47 10.11 -6.25 -8.08
C LEU A 47 10.54 -5.29 -9.21
N GLU A 48 11.23 -5.80 -10.22
CA GLU A 48 11.56 -5.07 -11.45
C GLU A 48 10.34 -4.43 -12.12
N ALA A 49 9.24 -5.17 -12.27
CA ALA A 49 8.02 -4.61 -12.86
C ALA A 49 7.48 -3.43 -12.03
N THR A 50 7.63 -3.47 -10.71
CA THR A 50 7.24 -2.38 -9.80
C THR A 50 8.11 -1.15 -10.03
N LEU A 51 9.43 -1.33 -10.06
CA LEU A 51 10.40 -0.25 -10.25
C LEU A 51 10.24 0.39 -11.64
N SER A 52 10.23 -0.42 -12.69
CA SER A 52 10.06 0.05 -14.07
C SER A 52 8.73 0.79 -14.28
N THR A 53 7.63 0.32 -13.68
CA THR A 53 6.33 1.02 -13.76
C THR A 53 6.39 2.35 -13.02
N ALA A 54 7.03 2.40 -11.85
CA ALA A 54 7.18 3.65 -11.09
C ALA A 54 8.00 4.69 -11.85
N GLU A 55 9.09 4.30 -12.50
CA GLU A 55 9.92 5.17 -13.34
C GLU A 55 9.13 5.75 -14.51
N GLN A 56 8.37 4.91 -15.22
CA GLN A 56 7.53 5.36 -16.34
C GLN A 56 6.46 6.36 -15.88
N LEU A 57 5.79 6.09 -14.76
CA LEU A 57 4.81 7.01 -14.19
C LEU A 57 5.45 8.32 -13.73
N GLN A 58 6.63 8.26 -13.13
CA GLN A 58 7.38 9.45 -12.71
C GLN A 58 7.77 10.30 -13.92
N ALA A 59 8.24 9.69 -15.01
CA ALA A 59 8.57 10.37 -16.27
C ALA A 59 7.35 11.05 -16.94
N LEU A 60 6.15 10.50 -16.73
CA LEU A 60 4.88 11.09 -17.19
C LEU A 60 4.35 12.20 -16.26
N GLY A 61 5.09 12.58 -15.22
CA GLY A 61 4.72 13.66 -14.31
C GLY A 61 3.74 13.26 -13.21
N PHE A 62 3.55 11.96 -12.96
CA PHE A 62 2.91 11.48 -11.73
C PHE A 62 3.91 11.49 -10.57
N ARG A 63 3.40 11.42 -9.34
CA ARG A 63 4.22 11.20 -8.14
C ARG A 63 4.21 9.71 -7.83
N ALA A 64 5.17 8.96 -8.37
CA ALA A 64 5.21 7.52 -8.19
C ALA A 64 5.61 7.16 -6.76
N VAL A 65 5.00 6.10 -6.21
CA VAL A 65 5.31 5.54 -4.89
C VAL A 65 5.50 4.03 -5.05
N PRO A 66 6.70 3.55 -5.45
CA PRO A 66 6.96 2.12 -5.54
C PRO A 66 6.90 1.44 -4.18
N HIS A 67 6.35 0.24 -4.15
CA HIS A 67 6.45 -0.66 -3.00
C HIS A 67 7.83 -1.30 -2.98
N LEU A 68 8.58 -1.09 -1.90
CA LEU A 68 9.80 -1.84 -1.60
C LEU A 68 9.44 -2.95 -0.61
N ALA A 69 8.89 -4.05 -1.14
CA ALA A 69 8.51 -5.20 -0.32
C ALA A 69 9.75 -5.88 0.26
N ALA A 70 9.99 -5.74 1.56
CA ALA A 70 11.25 -6.13 2.19
C ALA A 70 11.67 -7.57 1.91
N ARG A 71 10.72 -8.51 1.97
CA ARG A 71 10.98 -9.94 1.73
C ARG A 71 11.28 -10.30 0.27
N MET A 72 11.17 -9.36 -0.66
CA MET A 72 11.56 -9.54 -2.07
C MET A 72 12.98 -9.04 -2.36
N ILE A 73 13.64 -8.37 -1.41
CA ILE A 73 14.99 -7.81 -1.56
C ILE A 73 16.00 -8.74 -0.88
N HIS A 74 17.07 -9.09 -1.61
CA HIS A 74 18.11 -10.05 -1.25
C HIS A 74 19.12 -9.50 -0.26
N GLY A 75 19.17 -8.18 -0.07
CA GLY A 75 19.93 -7.54 1.00
C GLY A 75 20.35 -6.12 0.68
N ARG A 76 21.25 -5.60 1.51
CA ARG A 76 21.74 -4.22 1.43
C ARG A 76 22.34 -3.83 0.07
N PRO A 77 23.12 -4.67 -0.65
CA PRO A 77 23.64 -4.29 -1.97
C PRO A 77 22.53 -4.02 -3.00
N GLU A 78 21.55 -4.91 -3.10
CA GLU A 78 20.39 -4.70 -3.99
C GLU A 78 19.56 -3.49 -3.55
N LEU A 79 19.40 -3.28 -2.24
CA LEU A 79 18.73 -2.09 -1.73
C LEU A 79 19.43 -0.80 -2.15
N THR A 80 20.77 -0.75 -2.11
CA THR A 80 21.54 0.40 -2.61
C THR A 80 21.29 0.64 -4.09
N GLU A 81 21.34 -0.41 -4.92
CA GLU A 81 21.06 -0.30 -6.36
C GLU A 81 19.64 0.23 -6.62
N ILE A 82 18.65 -0.21 -5.84
CA ILE A 82 17.27 0.29 -5.91
C ILE A 82 17.19 1.76 -5.51
N VAL A 83 17.90 2.18 -4.46
CA VAL A 83 17.93 3.58 -4.00
C VAL A 83 18.53 4.48 -5.07
N ASP A 84 19.67 4.10 -5.64
CA ASP A 84 20.36 4.87 -6.67
C ASP A 84 19.49 5.01 -7.93
N ARG A 85 18.88 3.91 -8.37
CA ARG A 85 17.94 3.89 -9.49
C ARG A 85 16.74 4.82 -9.27
N LEU A 86 16.12 4.76 -8.09
CA LEU A 86 14.98 5.62 -7.77
C LEU A 86 15.40 7.10 -7.62
N ALA A 87 16.62 7.37 -7.17
CA ALA A 87 17.18 8.72 -7.13
C ALA A 87 17.39 9.30 -8.54
N GLU A 88 17.93 8.51 -9.48
CA GLU A 88 18.09 8.89 -10.88
C GLU A 88 16.75 9.20 -11.55
N ALA A 89 15.70 8.44 -11.21
CA ALA A 89 14.34 8.68 -11.66
C ALA A 89 13.64 9.85 -10.95
N ALA A 90 14.30 10.52 -10.00
CA ALA A 90 13.73 11.59 -9.17
C ALA A 90 12.49 11.17 -8.35
N VAL A 91 12.45 9.91 -7.89
CA VAL A 91 11.41 9.40 -6.99
C VAL A 91 11.76 9.75 -5.55
N ASP A 92 10.92 10.56 -4.90
CA ASP A 92 11.09 11.03 -3.52
C ASP A 92 10.20 10.32 -2.49
N ARG A 93 9.44 9.30 -2.91
CA ARG A 93 8.44 8.62 -2.07
C ARG A 93 8.51 7.12 -2.26
N ILE A 94 8.38 6.39 -1.16
CA ILE A 94 8.32 4.92 -1.17
C ILE A 94 7.29 4.42 -0.17
N PHE A 95 6.81 3.20 -0.41
CA PHE A 95 6.05 2.45 0.57
C PHE A 95 6.79 1.16 0.92
N VAL A 96 6.99 0.90 2.21
CA VAL A 96 7.75 -0.25 2.71
C VAL A 96 6.83 -1.22 3.46
N PRO A 97 6.23 -2.20 2.75
CA PRO A 97 5.59 -3.33 3.39
C PRO A 97 6.61 -4.44 3.69
N ALA A 98 6.26 -5.36 4.59
CA ALA A 98 7.06 -6.57 4.78
C ALA A 98 7.08 -7.45 3.51
N GLY A 99 5.97 -7.49 2.78
CA GLY A 99 5.79 -8.36 1.61
C GLY A 99 5.35 -9.78 1.97
N ASP A 100 5.00 -10.55 0.95
CA ASP A 100 4.41 -11.88 1.10
C ASP A 100 5.31 -13.04 0.64
N ALA A 101 6.51 -12.73 0.14
CA ALA A 101 7.46 -13.72 -0.37
C ALA A 101 7.79 -14.76 0.71
N THR A 102 7.60 -16.04 0.37
CA THR A 102 7.84 -17.18 1.26
C THR A 102 8.46 -18.32 0.45
N PRO A 103 9.74 -18.69 0.71
CA PRO A 103 10.65 -18.04 1.67
C PRO A 103 10.96 -16.58 1.27
N PRO A 104 11.42 -15.73 2.21
CA PRO A 104 11.95 -14.42 1.84
C PRO A 104 13.18 -14.59 0.93
N ALA A 105 13.46 -13.59 0.10
CA ALA A 105 14.62 -13.55 -0.82
C ALA A 105 15.98 -13.63 -0.10
N GLY A 106 15.99 -13.40 1.21
CA GLY A 106 17.14 -13.65 2.08
C GLY A 106 17.65 -12.41 2.82
N GLY A 107 17.39 -11.20 2.31
CA GLY A 107 17.95 -9.96 2.86
C GLY A 107 17.22 -9.43 4.10
N TYR A 108 15.89 -9.49 4.09
CA TYR A 108 15.07 -8.90 5.14
C TYR A 108 13.89 -9.79 5.51
N VAL A 109 13.65 -9.97 6.81
CA VAL A 109 12.53 -10.77 7.34
C VAL A 109 11.24 -9.94 7.38
N GLY A 110 11.37 -8.62 7.55
CA GLY A 110 10.27 -7.67 7.59
C GLY A 110 10.71 -6.25 7.25
N ALA A 111 9.74 -5.33 7.26
CA ALA A 111 9.95 -3.93 6.86
C ALA A 111 10.92 -3.16 7.77
N HIS A 112 11.01 -3.51 9.06
CA HIS A 112 11.85 -2.80 10.02
C HIS A 112 13.34 -2.82 9.63
N ASP A 113 13.89 -4.00 9.35
CA ASP A 113 15.32 -4.14 9.05
C ASP A 113 15.73 -3.41 7.77
N LEU A 114 14.85 -3.43 6.76
CA LEU A 114 15.02 -2.64 5.54
C LEU A 114 15.03 -1.13 5.84
N LEU A 115 14.11 -0.65 6.69
CA LEU A 115 14.03 0.76 7.08
C LEU A 115 15.28 1.21 7.85
N VAL A 116 15.82 0.35 8.72
CA VAL A 116 17.08 0.61 9.43
C VAL A 116 18.22 0.80 8.43
N ASP A 117 18.36 -0.11 7.46
CA ASP A 117 19.38 0.03 6.41
C ASP A 117 19.17 1.30 5.59
N LEU A 118 17.94 1.57 5.12
CA LEU A 118 17.59 2.80 4.39
C LEU A 118 17.96 4.07 5.16
N SER A 119 17.74 4.10 6.47
CA SER A 119 18.04 5.27 7.31
C SER A 119 19.53 5.61 7.40
N SER A 120 20.39 4.63 7.11
CA SER A 120 21.84 4.80 7.05
C SER A 120 22.36 5.16 5.65
N MET A 121 21.48 5.18 4.65
CA MET A 121 21.81 5.51 3.26
C MET A 121 21.51 6.98 2.97
N ALA A 122 22.21 7.55 1.98
CA ALA A 122 21.88 8.87 1.43
C ALA A 122 20.66 8.78 0.49
N ALA A 123 19.55 8.25 0.97
CA ALA A 123 18.35 8.02 0.18
C ALA A 123 17.59 9.34 -0.10
N PRO A 124 17.02 9.53 -1.30
CA PRO A 124 16.32 10.77 -1.67
C PRO A 124 14.92 10.89 -1.04
N PHE A 125 14.46 9.86 -0.34
CA PHE A 125 13.06 9.70 0.05
C PHE A 125 12.63 10.68 1.15
N GLN A 126 11.79 11.64 0.78
CA GLN A 126 11.15 12.58 1.70
C GLN A 126 9.86 12.02 2.30
N HIS A 127 9.29 10.99 1.68
CA HIS A 127 8.03 10.37 2.11
C HIS A 127 8.13 8.85 2.15
N ILE A 128 8.32 8.31 3.34
CA ILE A 128 8.36 6.87 3.60
C ILE A 128 7.05 6.46 4.26
N GLY A 129 6.23 5.66 3.57
CA GLY A 129 5.02 5.06 4.11
C GLY A 129 5.30 3.65 4.62
N VAL A 130 4.69 3.23 5.73
CA VAL A 130 4.78 1.85 6.23
C VAL A 130 3.41 1.24 6.49
N SER A 131 3.31 -0.08 6.34
CA SER A 131 2.03 -0.77 6.48
C SER A 131 1.47 -0.74 7.90
N ALA A 132 0.15 -0.63 7.98
CA ALA A 132 -0.65 -0.71 9.19
C ALA A 132 -1.92 -1.55 8.97
N TYR A 133 -2.42 -2.21 10.01
CA TYR A 133 -3.49 -3.20 9.91
C TYR A 133 -4.65 -2.85 10.85
N PRO A 134 -5.78 -2.33 10.32
CA PRO A 134 -6.94 -2.00 11.15
C PRO A 134 -7.68 -3.19 11.74
N GLU A 135 -7.69 -4.30 10.98
CA GLU A 135 -8.24 -5.58 11.44
C GLU A 135 -7.08 -6.47 11.88
N SER A 136 -7.31 -7.27 12.93
CA SER A 136 -6.35 -8.26 13.41
C SER A 136 -5.86 -9.09 12.25
N HIS A 137 -4.55 -9.07 12.00
CA HIS A 137 -3.97 -9.93 11.00
C HIS A 137 -4.23 -11.37 11.46
N PRO A 138 -4.78 -12.27 10.62
CA PRO A 138 -5.22 -13.61 11.04
C PRO A 138 -4.08 -14.49 11.62
N ILE A 139 -2.84 -14.01 11.52
CA ILE A 139 -1.61 -14.68 11.96
C ILE A 139 -0.85 -13.87 13.03
N ILE A 140 -1.09 -12.55 13.15
CA ILE A 140 -0.28 -11.67 14.02
C ILE A 140 -1.19 -11.07 15.11
N PRO A 141 -0.90 -11.30 16.40
CA PRO A 141 -1.65 -10.70 17.50
C PRO A 141 -1.68 -9.17 17.42
N ASP A 142 -2.78 -8.55 17.86
CA ASP A 142 -2.99 -7.08 17.79
C ASP A 142 -1.82 -6.31 18.42
N ASP A 143 -1.34 -6.71 19.59
CA ASP A 143 -0.21 -6.02 20.25
C ASP A 143 1.09 -6.10 19.45
N VAL A 144 1.32 -7.20 18.74
CA VAL A 144 2.50 -7.35 17.86
C VAL A 144 2.38 -6.45 16.63
N THR A 145 1.18 -6.30 16.07
CA THR A 145 0.96 -5.37 14.94
C THR A 145 1.17 -3.92 15.35
N VAL A 146 0.77 -3.53 16.57
CA VAL A 146 1.01 -2.18 17.06
C VAL A 146 2.46 -1.95 17.46
N GLN A 147 3.11 -2.95 18.08
CA GLN A 147 4.55 -2.87 18.36
C GLN A 147 5.34 -2.71 17.06
N ALA A 148 5.02 -3.46 16.01
CA ALA A 148 5.68 -3.30 14.71
C ALA A 148 5.46 -1.90 14.11
N MET A 149 4.30 -1.27 14.31
CA MET A 149 4.09 0.13 13.93
C MET A 149 4.92 1.08 14.79
N TRP A 150 5.01 0.82 16.09
CA TRP A 150 5.84 1.60 17.01
C TRP A 150 7.31 1.54 16.61
N ASP A 151 7.87 0.36 16.35
CA ASP A 151 9.28 0.18 16.00
C ASP A 151 9.65 0.88 14.68
N LYS A 152 8.73 0.91 13.71
CA LYS A 152 8.93 1.57 12.42
C LYS A 152 8.73 3.09 12.46
N ARG A 153 8.16 3.65 13.55
CA ARG A 153 7.67 5.04 13.56
C ARG A 153 8.78 6.06 13.34
N ASP A 154 9.97 5.79 13.84
CA ASP A 154 11.11 6.71 13.78
C ASP A 154 11.76 6.74 12.37
N TYR A 155 11.38 5.80 11.50
CA TYR A 155 11.86 5.67 10.11
C TYR A 155 10.80 6.01 9.07
N ALA A 156 9.58 6.32 9.50
CA ALA A 156 8.43 6.51 8.62
C ALA A 156 7.85 7.91 8.76
N THR A 157 7.28 8.40 7.66
CA THR A 157 6.61 9.71 7.61
C THR A 157 5.10 9.60 7.77
N HIS A 158 4.54 8.43 7.46
CA HIS A 158 3.12 8.14 7.58
C HIS A 158 2.86 6.64 7.60
N LEU A 159 1.68 6.26 8.10
CA LEU A 159 1.18 4.90 8.05
C LEU A 159 0.15 4.77 6.92
N VAL A 160 0.16 3.63 6.22
CA VAL A 160 -0.86 3.28 5.22
C VAL A 160 -1.61 2.06 5.72
N SER A 161 -2.92 2.19 5.90
CA SER A 161 -3.73 1.07 6.33
C SER A 161 -3.98 0.10 5.18
N ASN A 162 -4.02 -1.19 5.48
CA ASN A 162 -4.68 -2.15 4.60
C ASN A 162 -6.16 -1.76 4.39
N LEU A 163 -6.74 -2.30 3.32
CA LEU A 163 -8.17 -2.17 3.06
C LEU A 163 -8.98 -2.67 4.25
N CYS A 164 -9.86 -1.81 4.77
CA CYS A 164 -10.83 -2.17 5.79
C CYS A 164 -12.22 -1.78 5.33
N PHE A 165 -13.18 -2.66 5.60
CA PHE A 165 -14.58 -2.51 5.17
C PHE A 165 -15.51 -2.21 6.34
N ASP A 166 -14.99 -2.25 7.57
CA ASP A 166 -15.73 -1.98 8.79
C ASP A 166 -15.30 -0.62 9.38
N PRO A 167 -16.18 0.40 9.31
CA PRO A 167 -15.86 1.72 9.82
C PRO A 167 -15.65 1.74 11.34
N ALA A 168 -16.32 0.84 12.09
CA ALA A 168 -16.13 0.74 13.53
C ALA A 168 -14.78 0.12 13.88
N ALA A 169 -14.32 -0.86 13.10
CA ALA A 169 -12.98 -1.43 13.24
C ALA A 169 -11.90 -0.37 12.99
N VAL A 170 -12.04 0.45 11.94
CA VAL A 170 -11.12 1.58 11.68
C VAL A 170 -11.13 2.57 12.85
N ALA A 171 -12.29 3.03 13.31
CA ALA A 171 -12.38 4.01 14.40
C ALA A 171 -11.73 3.49 15.69
N SER A 172 -12.03 2.24 16.07
CA SER A 172 -11.42 1.58 17.24
C SER A 172 -9.91 1.42 17.07
N TRP A 173 -9.45 1.02 15.88
CA TRP A 173 -8.03 0.88 15.58
C TRP A 173 -7.28 2.22 15.68
N VAL A 174 -7.82 3.28 15.07
CA VAL A 174 -7.22 4.63 15.17
C VAL A 174 -7.09 5.05 16.64
N ALA A 175 -8.13 4.85 17.45
CA ALA A 175 -8.07 5.14 18.88
C ALA A 175 -6.96 4.33 19.59
N ARG A 176 -6.80 3.03 19.28
CA ARG A 176 -5.75 2.17 19.86
C ARG A 176 -4.34 2.60 19.45
N VAL A 177 -4.15 3.00 18.20
CA VAL A 177 -2.87 3.52 17.66
C VAL A 177 -2.49 4.81 18.36
N ARG A 178 -3.44 5.74 18.53
CA ARG A 178 -3.21 7.02 19.22
C ARG A 178 -2.98 6.85 20.72
N ALA A 179 -3.72 5.96 21.39
CA ALA A 179 -3.53 5.66 22.82
C ALA A 179 -2.14 5.10 23.14
N ARG A 180 -1.44 4.52 22.15
CA ARG A 180 -0.06 4.04 22.26
C ARG A 180 0.98 5.05 21.79
N GLY A 181 0.60 6.31 21.55
CA GLY A 181 1.53 7.40 21.23
C GLY A 181 2.03 7.46 19.78
N ILE A 182 1.46 6.66 18.87
CA ILE A 182 1.84 6.72 17.45
C ILE A 182 1.07 7.88 16.82
N GLU A 183 1.74 9.01 16.58
CA GLU A 183 1.12 10.24 16.07
C GLU A 183 1.26 10.44 14.55
N LEU A 184 1.98 9.55 13.87
CA LEU A 184 2.17 9.63 12.42
C LEU A 184 0.83 9.80 11.66
N PRO A 185 0.83 10.60 10.57
CA PRO A 185 -0.31 10.69 9.67
C PRO A 185 -0.79 9.30 9.22
N LEU A 186 -2.12 9.10 9.20
CA LEU A 186 -2.75 7.86 8.76
C LEU A 186 -3.39 8.06 7.39
N VAL A 187 -2.97 7.25 6.42
CA VAL A 187 -3.58 7.17 5.09
C VAL A 187 -4.43 5.91 5.06
N LEU A 188 -5.74 6.08 4.96
CA LEU A 188 -6.69 4.96 4.97
C LEU A 188 -6.82 4.36 3.58
N GLY A 189 -6.53 3.06 3.47
CA GLY A 189 -6.87 2.26 2.31
C GLY A 189 -8.37 2.04 2.23
N ILE A 190 -9.03 2.62 1.22
CA ILE A 190 -10.47 2.50 1.02
C ILE A 190 -10.70 1.80 -0.31
N ALA A 191 -11.57 0.78 -0.31
CA ALA A 191 -11.93 0.12 -1.54
C ALA A 191 -12.76 1.08 -2.42
N GLY A 192 -12.43 1.18 -3.70
CA GLY A 192 -13.33 1.81 -4.65
C GLY A 192 -14.61 1.00 -4.84
N LYS A 193 -15.58 1.56 -5.56
CA LYS A 193 -16.66 0.74 -6.12
C LYS A 193 -16.05 -0.12 -7.23
N VAL A 194 -15.79 -1.40 -6.94
CA VAL A 194 -15.20 -2.33 -7.89
C VAL A 194 -16.14 -3.52 -8.08
N GLU A 195 -16.47 -3.81 -9.33
CA GLU A 195 -17.24 -5.00 -9.70
C GLU A 195 -16.44 -6.27 -9.41
N LEU A 196 -17.08 -7.26 -8.78
CA LEU A 196 -16.47 -8.55 -8.44
C LEU A 196 -15.82 -9.23 -9.66
N ALA A 197 -16.46 -9.12 -10.83
CA ALA A 197 -15.93 -9.62 -12.10
C ALA A 197 -14.65 -8.90 -12.55
N LYS A 198 -14.45 -7.62 -12.18
CA LYS A 198 -13.21 -6.89 -12.46
C LYS A 198 -12.09 -7.37 -11.53
N LEU A 199 -12.37 -7.61 -10.25
CA LEU A 199 -11.40 -8.20 -9.32
C LEU A 199 -10.97 -9.61 -9.76
N ALA A 200 -11.90 -10.45 -10.20
CA ALA A 200 -11.60 -11.79 -10.71
C ALA A 200 -10.68 -11.76 -11.95
N ARG A 201 -10.92 -10.84 -12.90
CA ARG A 201 -10.06 -10.64 -14.08
C ARG A 201 -8.67 -10.10 -13.75
N VAL A 202 -8.54 -9.30 -12.69
CA VAL A 202 -7.23 -8.85 -12.22
C VAL A 202 -6.47 -10.01 -11.57
N ALA A 203 -7.16 -10.85 -10.80
CA ALA A 203 -6.58 -12.07 -10.26
C ALA A 203 -5.99 -12.94 -11.37
N THR A 204 -6.71 -13.19 -12.48
CA THR A 204 -6.16 -14.00 -13.58
C THR A 204 -4.86 -13.45 -14.20
N LYS A 205 -4.62 -12.13 -14.12
CA LYS A 205 -3.40 -11.49 -14.63
C LYS A 205 -2.17 -11.68 -13.75
N ILE A 206 -2.35 -11.98 -12.46
CA ILE A 206 -1.25 -12.24 -11.50
C ILE A 206 -0.90 -13.74 -11.38
N GLY A 207 -1.54 -14.60 -12.20
CA GLY A 207 -1.31 -16.04 -12.22
C GLY A 207 -2.28 -16.82 -11.30
N VAL A 208 -2.53 -18.10 -11.61
CA VAL A 208 -3.58 -18.92 -10.98
C VAL A 208 -3.31 -19.21 -9.49
N GLY A 209 -2.06 -19.53 -9.12
CA GLY A 209 -1.69 -19.79 -7.72
C GLY A 209 -1.84 -18.54 -6.83
N GLU A 210 -1.35 -17.40 -7.32
CA GLU A 210 -1.43 -16.12 -6.62
C GLU A 210 -2.86 -15.53 -6.64
N SER A 211 -3.65 -15.79 -7.70
CA SER A 211 -5.09 -15.51 -7.72
C SER A 211 -5.78 -16.17 -6.54
N THR A 212 -5.49 -17.45 -6.32
CA THR A 212 -6.13 -18.25 -5.28
C THR A 212 -5.73 -17.75 -3.89
N ARG A 213 -4.46 -17.34 -3.72
CA ARG A 213 -3.96 -16.70 -2.50
C ARG A 213 -4.58 -15.32 -2.26
N PHE A 214 -4.66 -14.48 -3.29
CA PHE A 214 -5.31 -13.17 -3.25
C PHE A 214 -6.79 -13.30 -2.86
N LEU A 215 -7.52 -14.25 -3.47
CA LEU A 215 -8.91 -14.54 -3.13
C LEU A 215 -9.04 -15.00 -1.67
N ARG A 216 -8.19 -15.93 -1.22
CA ARG A 216 -8.19 -16.41 0.18
C ARG A 216 -7.92 -15.28 1.18
N LYS A 217 -6.89 -14.46 0.94
CA LYS A 217 -6.54 -13.33 1.81
C LYS A 217 -7.62 -12.24 1.84
N ASN A 218 -8.29 -12.02 0.71
CA ASN A 218 -9.35 -11.04 0.59
C ASN A 218 -10.74 -11.67 0.75
N THR A 219 -10.87 -12.88 1.29
CA THR A 219 -12.18 -13.56 1.39
C THR A 219 -13.19 -12.68 2.10
N THR A 220 -12.82 -12.06 3.22
CA THR A 220 -13.64 -11.12 3.99
C THR A 220 -14.08 -9.91 3.17
N THR A 221 -13.20 -9.38 2.32
CA THR A 221 -13.49 -8.32 1.34
C THR A 221 -14.57 -8.78 0.36
N PHE A 222 -14.40 -9.96 -0.25
CA PHE A 222 -15.35 -10.53 -1.20
C PHE A 222 -16.69 -10.85 -0.54
N THR A 223 -16.71 -11.41 0.68
CA THR A 223 -17.95 -11.72 1.40
C THR A 223 -18.72 -10.45 1.76
N ARG A 224 -18.03 -9.37 2.16
CA ARG A 224 -18.66 -8.07 2.48
C ARG A 224 -19.14 -7.33 1.23
N MET A 225 -18.43 -7.43 0.11
CA MET A 225 -18.88 -6.91 -1.18
C MET A 225 -20.11 -7.66 -1.73
N ALA A 226 -20.24 -8.95 -1.44
CA ALA A 226 -21.35 -9.80 -1.86
C ALA A 226 -22.62 -9.71 -1.00
N LYS A 227 -22.60 -8.99 0.15
CA LYS A 227 -23.80 -8.82 0.99
C LYS A 227 -24.90 -8.02 0.26
N PRO A 228 -26.20 -8.32 0.49
CA PRO A 228 -27.30 -7.55 -0.09
C PRO A 228 -27.16 -6.06 0.23
N GLY A 229 -27.13 -5.21 -0.80
CA GLY A 229 -26.89 -3.77 -0.69
C GLY A 229 -25.47 -3.31 -1.03
N GLY A 230 -24.51 -4.23 -1.18
CA GLY A 230 -23.14 -3.99 -1.66
C GLY A 230 -22.27 -3.10 -0.75
N TYR A 231 -20.97 -3.08 -1.00
CA TYR A 231 -20.08 -2.10 -0.38
C TYR A 231 -20.32 -0.71 -0.99
N ASN A 232 -20.60 0.27 -0.13
CA ASN A 232 -20.78 1.66 -0.53
C ASN A 232 -19.69 2.53 0.13
N PRO A 233 -18.67 3.00 -0.62
CA PRO A 233 -17.57 3.78 -0.07
C PRO A 233 -18.04 5.11 0.54
N ARG A 234 -19.13 5.70 0.03
CA ARG A 234 -19.71 6.92 0.62
C ARG A 234 -20.30 6.66 2.00
N LYS A 235 -21.09 5.59 2.16
CA LYS A 235 -21.62 5.20 3.48
C LYS A 235 -20.52 4.84 4.48
N PHE A 236 -19.41 4.27 3.99
CA PHE A 236 -18.23 4.00 4.80
C PHE A 236 -17.59 5.31 5.28
N LEU A 237 -17.31 6.23 4.35
CA LEU A 237 -16.75 7.56 4.64
C LEU A 237 -17.64 8.38 5.59
N ASP A 238 -18.96 8.36 5.42
CA ASP A 238 -19.89 9.07 6.31
C ASP A 238 -19.87 8.56 7.75
N LYS A 239 -19.40 7.31 7.99
CA LYS A 239 -19.28 6.72 9.32
C LYS A 239 -17.91 6.93 9.98
N ILE A 240 -16.86 7.14 9.19
CA ILE A 240 -15.50 7.36 9.70
C ILE A 240 -15.09 8.85 9.68
N GLY A 241 -15.77 9.65 8.88
CA GLY A 241 -15.52 11.08 8.78
C GLY A 241 -15.95 11.79 10.07
N PRO A 242 -15.27 12.89 10.43
CA PRO A 242 -15.76 13.80 11.46
C PRO A 242 -17.09 14.45 11.07
#